data_AF-A0A349YTH3-F1
#
_entry.id   AF-A0A349YTH3-F1
#
_cell.length_a   1.000
_cell.length_b   1.000
_cell.length_c   1.000
_cell.angle_alpha   90.00
_cell.angle_beta   90.00
_cell.angle_gamma   90.00
#
_symmetry.space_group_name_H-M   'P 1'
#
loop_
_entity.id
_entity.type
_entity.pdbx_description
1 polymer ?
#
loop_
_entity_poly.entity_id
_entity_poly.type
_entity_poly.pdbx_seq_one_letter_code
_entity_poly.pdbx_strand_id
1 'polypeptide(L)'
;MKREWNHCVRRVFRVVFMLIILIFLFYIERVGWKFPNNKEKMVYCHFVGTYQETETSTPYELTEKSYPNAEQMSQIILKGHFDQQIPRDKKLFMLVSSMKMQIFQNGYRIFDYGGDNSKPGIVKSAGIEWAFFQSKGIEVHDQVEIRIQLVYQDNDAFVYKHLLSNICVGERYILLSEQVRKILLKLCISFSIMVLGMLFLAALQAFKFMKMPLPEGSFSCGLLMIAGGACTMIDYHYITLLLENSIFIMVLDYLLQLLICDFLLYNLKGYLVSHKFRVIADCFIMIWSSIGVLYLLLQAHGIADGAEMILYCLPVFIFMLTFMIIFLLMDYRKHSDKRIKDLLWSCLILTVTAIIEVIHYLFTKSYMIVVLEFGLFIFTIGQTKTLLVYVKKNYERGKRAEELEKELMQSRITVMLSQIQPHFLYNTLTGIQELCLTAPHKAHQAISWFAQFLRGNMDSLSTTELIPFEKELQHVSNYLKLNH
;
A
#
# COMPACT_ATOMS: atom_id res chain seq x y z
N MET A 1 -21.75 14.90 -23.77
CA MET A 1 -21.82 13.96 -22.62
C MET A 1 -20.65 12.97 -22.47
N LYS A 2 -20.46 11.89 -23.26
CA LYS A 2 -19.40 10.86 -23.02
C LYS A 2 -17.95 11.36 -23.17
N ARG A 3 -17.73 12.36 -24.03
CA ARG A 3 -16.44 13.07 -24.21
C ARG A 3 -16.17 14.09 -23.10
N GLU A 4 -17.21 14.79 -22.65
CA GLU A 4 -17.13 15.82 -21.61
C GLU A 4 -16.94 15.22 -20.21
N TRP A 5 -17.56 14.08 -19.90
CA TRP A 5 -17.35 13.38 -18.62
C TRP A 5 -15.90 12.88 -18.46
N ASN A 6 -15.34 12.25 -19.51
CA ASN A 6 -13.94 11.81 -19.51
C ASN A 6 -12.96 13.01 -19.47
N HIS A 7 -13.31 14.13 -20.08
CA HIS A 7 -12.53 15.37 -19.99
C HIS A 7 -12.62 16.02 -18.60
N CYS A 8 -13.81 16.01 -17.99
CA CYS A 8 -14.07 16.59 -16.68
C CYS A 8 -13.34 15.80 -15.59
N VAL A 9 -13.49 14.48 -15.55
CA VAL A 9 -12.78 13.63 -14.57
C VAL A 9 -11.26 13.72 -14.74
N ARG A 10 -10.73 13.70 -15.98
CA ARG A 10 -9.29 13.90 -16.23
C ARG A 10 -8.80 15.32 -15.91
N ARG A 11 -9.65 16.35 -15.99
CA ARG A 11 -9.31 17.72 -15.59
C ARG A 11 -9.33 17.85 -14.08
N VAL A 12 -10.40 17.39 -13.43
CA VAL A 12 -10.54 17.42 -11.97
C VAL A 12 -9.40 16.66 -11.32
N PHE A 13 -9.07 15.44 -11.77
CA PHE A 13 -7.96 14.68 -11.21
C PHE A 13 -6.60 15.35 -11.44
N ARG A 14 -6.35 15.92 -12.64
CA ARG A 14 -5.12 16.68 -12.92
C ARG A 14 -5.02 17.96 -12.09
N VAL A 15 -6.13 18.67 -11.92
CA VAL A 15 -6.21 19.93 -11.16
C VAL A 15 -6.06 19.64 -9.67
N VAL A 16 -6.71 18.60 -9.14
CA VAL A 16 -6.56 18.17 -7.74
C VAL A 16 -5.13 17.68 -7.48
N PHE A 17 -4.56 16.87 -8.38
CA PHE A 17 -3.18 16.40 -8.24
C PHE A 17 -2.16 17.55 -8.33
N MET A 18 -2.32 18.48 -9.29
CA MET A 18 -1.50 19.68 -9.35
C MET A 18 -1.71 20.59 -8.14
N LEU A 19 -2.94 20.75 -7.65
CA LEU A 19 -3.23 21.56 -6.46
C LEU A 19 -2.62 20.95 -5.21
N ILE A 20 -2.67 19.63 -5.04
CA ILE A 20 -2.01 18.96 -3.92
C ILE A 20 -0.49 19.19 -4.00
N ILE A 21 0.12 18.98 -5.17
CA ILE A 21 1.56 19.23 -5.38
C ILE A 21 1.89 20.71 -5.16
N LEU A 22 1.10 21.64 -5.68
CA LEU A 22 1.32 23.08 -5.55
C LEU A 22 1.11 23.58 -4.12
N ILE A 23 0.05 23.14 -3.44
CA ILE A 23 -0.22 23.47 -2.03
C ILE A 23 0.90 22.90 -1.17
N PHE A 24 1.37 21.69 -1.48
CA PHE A 24 2.45 21.04 -0.76
C PHE A 24 3.81 21.72 -1.00
N LEU A 25 4.16 22.04 -2.24
CA LEU A 25 5.36 22.83 -2.59
C LEU A 25 5.30 24.24 -1.99
N PHE A 26 4.14 24.89 -2.04
CA PHE A 26 3.90 26.20 -1.43
C PHE A 26 4.03 26.15 0.09
N TYR A 27 3.53 25.08 0.73
CA TYR A 27 3.69 24.87 2.17
C TYR A 27 5.16 24.63 2.53
N ILE A 28 5.91 23.86 1.73
CA ILE A 28 7.35 23.67 1.89
C ILE A 28 8.11 25.00 1.76
N GLU A 29 7.79 25.81 0.76
CA GLU A 29 8.42 27.12 0.55
C GLU A 29 8.12 28.08 1.72
N ARG A 30 6.85 28.14 2.17
CA ARG A 30 6.44 29.01 3.28
C ARG A 30 6.87 28.55 4.66
N VAL A 31 6.94 27.24 4.92
CA VAL A 31 7.32 26.67 6.22
C VAL A 31 8.83 26.50 6.32
N GLY A 32 9.51 26.10 5.24
CA GLY A 32 10.96 25.98 5.17
C GLY A 32 11.70 27.30 5.45
N TRP A 33 11.08 28.44 5.12
CA TRP A 33 11.62 29.78 5.37
C TRP A 33 11.22 30.41 6.72
N LYS A 34 10.25 29.82 7.44
CA LYS A 34 9.76 30.36 8.72
C LYS A 34 10.40 29.74 9.95
N PHE A 35 11.25 28.74 9.80
CA PHE A 35 12.10 28.31 10.89
C PHE A 35 13.08 29.44 11.23
N PRO A 36 13.20 29.85 12.51
CA PRO A 36 14.11 30.91 12.89
C PRO A 36 15.48 30.56 12.34
N ASN A 37 16.08 31.54 11.67
CA ASN A 37 17.44 31.51 11.16
C ASN A 37 18.38 31.50 12.38
N ASN A 38 18.34 30.44 13.20
CA ASN A 38 19.26 30.23 14.29
C ASN A 38 20.61 30.02 13.61
N LYS A 39 21.51 31.00 13.78
CA LYS A 39 22.88 30.94 13.26
C LYS A 39 23.69 29.80 13.89
N GLU A 40 23.18 29.21 14.98
CA GLU A 40 23.75 28.02 15.60
C GLU A 40 23.61 26.81 14.67
N LYS A 41 24.75 26.21 14.32
CA LYS A 41 24.84 24.96 13.57
C LYS A 41 25.27 23.84 14.53
N MET A 42 24.96 22.60 14.17
CA MET A 42 25.60 21.46 14.83
C MET A 42 27.11 21.54 14.63
N VAL A 43 27.86 21.28 15.70
CA VAL A 43 29.32 21.20 15.63
C VAL A 43 29.68 19.72 15.68
N TYR A 44 30.23 19.18 14.60
CA TYR A 44 30.68 17.79 14.54
C TYR A 44 32.03 17.66 15.22
N CYS A 45 32.18 16.66 16.09
CA CYS A 45 33.43 16.39 16.82
C CYS A 45 34.04 15.09 16.30
N HIS A 46 35.36 15.03 16.23
CA HIS A 46 36.09 13.82 15.87
C HIS A 46 36.88 13.30 17.08
N PHE A 47 36.84 11.98 17.25
CA PHE A 47 37.64 11.33 18.29
C PHE A 47 39.04 11.06 17.75
N VAL A 48 40.06 11.48 18.48
CA VAL A 48 41.47 11.30 18.16
C VAL A 48 42.10 10.44 19.23
N GLY A 49 42.68 9.30 18.85
CA GLY A 49 43.28 8.38 19.80
C GLY A 49 43.53 6.99 19.24
N THR A 50 43.48 6.01 20.12
CA THR A 50 43.70 4.60 19.80
C THR A 50 42.47 3.76 20.14
N TYR A 51 42.39 2.58 19.53
CA TYR A 51 41.41 1.56 19.87
C TYR A 51 42.10 0.23 20.17
N GLN A 52 41.50 -0.56 21.06
CA GLN A 52 41.94 -1.91 21.41
C GLN A 52 40.74 -2.76 21.80
N GLU A 53 40.81 -4.08 21.60
CA GLU A 53 39.70 -4.98 21.90
C GLU A 53 39.50 -5.18 23.42
N THR A 54 40.59 -5.35 24.16
CA THR A 54 40.59 -5.52 25.62
C THR A 54 41.63 -4.62 26.27
N GLU A 55 41.62 -4.47 27.59
CA GLU A 55 42.62 -3.68 28.32
C GLU A 55 44.06 -4.21 28.11
N THR A 56 44.21 -5.50 27.80
CA THR A 56 45.50 -6.17 27.57
C THR A 56 45.93 -6.23 26.11
N SER A 57 45.04 -5.92 25.16
CA SER A 57 45.34 -5.99 23.73
C SER A 57 46.23 -4.83 23.28
N THR A 58 47.03 -5.03 22.23
CA THR A 58 47.85 -3.97 21.65
C THR A 58 46.97 -2.85 21.06
N PRO A 59 47.22 -1.57 21.39
CA PRO A 59 46.46 -0.46 20.85
C PRO A 59 46.81 -0.20 19.39
N TYR A 60 45.79 0.05 18.59
CA TYR A 60 45.88 0.47 17.19
C TYR A 60 45.49 1.94 17.07
N GLU A 61 46.14 2.67 16.17
CA GLU A 61 45.81 4.08 15.93
C GLU A 61 44.47 4.21 15.18
N LEU A 62 43.61 5.11 15.67
CA LEU A 62 42.34 5.41 15.01
C LEU A 62 42.59 6.40 13.87
N THR A 63 42.45 5.95 12.63
CA THR A 63 42.55 6.81 11.45
C THR A 63 41.30 6.71 10.59
N GLU A 64 41.04 7.73 9.75
CA GLU A 64 39.91 7.72 8.80
C GLU A 64 39.91 6.54 7.82
N LYS A 65 41.07 5.90 7.61
CA LYS A 65 41.23 4.78 6.68
C LYS A 65 41.26 3.42 7.37
N SER A 66 41.41 3.37 8.70
CA SER A 66 41.61 2.14 9.46
C SER A 66 40.63 2.04 10.64
N TYR A 67 39.33 2.14 10.35
CA TYR A 67 38.29 1.89 11.35
C TYR A 67 38.34 0.44 11.85
N PRO A 68 37.97 0.17 13.10
CA PRO A 68 37.91 -1.18 13.64
C PRO A 68 36.90 -2.01 12.84
N ASN A 69 37.23 -3.28 12.57
CA ASN A 69 36.30 -4.20 11.92
C ASN A 69 35.38 -4.86 12.97
N ALA A 70 34.08 -4.54 12.90
CA ALA A 70 33.05 -5.08 13.78
C ALA A 70 32.92 -6.61 13.73
N GLU A 71 33.19 -7.23 12.57
CA GLU A 71 33.16 -8.70 12.42
C GLU A 71 34.27 -9.40 13.20
N GLN A 72 35.39 -8.71 13.44
CA GLN A 72 36.56 -9.26 14.13
C GLN A 72 36.58 -8.87 15.61
N MET A 73 36.14 -7.65 15.93
CA MET A 73 36.16 -7.09 17.28
C MET A 73 34.74 -6.66 17.70
N SER A 74 34.03 -7.58 18.35
CA SER A 74 32.66 -7.32 18.86
C SER A 74 32.63 -6.37 20.06
N GLN A 75 33.78 -6.09 20.66
CA GLN A 75 33.97 -5.11 21.71
C GLN A 75 35.24 -4.30 21.41
N ILE A 76 35.18 -2.99 21.67
CA ILE A 76 36.34 -2.10 21.56
C ILE A 76 36.37 -1.10 22.70
N ILE A 77 37.58 -0.72 23.09
CA ILE A 77 37.87 0.36 24.02
C ILE A 77 38.65 1.41 23.23
N LEU A 78 38.04 2.58 23.08
CA LEU A 78 38.67 3.76 22.49
C LEU A 78 39.26 4.61 23.61
N LYS A 79 40.52 5.03 23.48
CA LYS A 79 41.20 5.92 24.43
C LYS A 79 41.82 7.10 23.68
N GLY A 80 41.56 8.31 24.15
CA GLY A 80 41.98 9.50 23.43
C GLY A 80 41.30 10.75 23.94
N HIS A 81 41.02 11.67 23.02
CA HIS A 81 40.37 12.94 23.28
C HIS A 81 39.53 13.36 22.07
N PHE A 82 38.67 14.36 22.25
CA PHE A 82 38.01 15.01 21.12
C PHE A 82 38.92 16.10 20.54
N ASP A 83 38.90 16.24 19.21
CA ASP A 83 39.65 17.24 18.45
C ASP A 83 39.29 18.70 18.81
N GLN A 84 38.16 18.90 19.47
CA GLN A 84 37.66 20.20 19.90
C GLN A 84 37.00 20.13 21.27
N GLN A 85 36.95 21.28 21.94
CA GLN A 85 36.30 21.42 23.24
C GLN A 85 34.79 21.21 23.12
N ILE A 86 34.22 20.43 24.03
CA ILE A 86 32.77 20.24 24.14
C ILE A 86 32.27 21.14 25.27
N PRO A 87 31.54 22.23 24.97
CA PRO A 87 31.14 23.21 25.97
C PRO A 87 30.27 22.63 27.10
N ARG A 88 30.32 23.28 28.27
CA ARG A 88 29.38 23.03 29.37
C ARG A 88 27.94 23.31 28.93
N ASP A 89 27.03 22.52 29.49
CA ASP A 89 25.58 22.63 29.33
C ASP A 89 25.04 22.40 27.90
N LYS A 90 25.90 22.12 26.92
CA LYS A 90 25.50 21.67 25.59
C LYS A 90 25.33 20.15 25.55
N LYS A 91 24.43 19.67 24.69
CA LYS A 91 24.19 18.24 24.49
C LYS A 91 25.17 17.69 23.47
N LEU A 92 25.81 16.58 23.80
CA LEU A 92 26.58 15.77 22.87
C LEU A 92 25.68 14.63 22.40
N PHE A 93 25.43 14.58 21.10
CA PHE A 93 24.63 13.58 20.41
C PHE A 93 25.54 12.58 19.71
N MET A 94 25.18 11.31 19.80
CA MET A 94 25.84 10.19 19.15
C MET A 94 24.78 9.28 18.54
N LEU A 95 24.92 8.96 17.27
CA LEU A 95 24.04 7.98 16.63
C LEU A 95 24.52 6.57 16.97
N VAL A 96 23.85 5.95 17.93
CA VAL A 96 24.15 4.60 18.39
C VAL A 96 23.26 3.59 17.67
N SER A 97 23.85 2.46 17.29
CA SER A 97 23.19 1.42 16.48
C SER A 97 23.43 0.06 17.12
N SER A 98 22.44 -0.42 17.88
CA SER A 98 22.45 -1.77 18.46
C SER A 98 23.73 -2.16 19.19
N MET A 99 24.14 -1.30 20.11
CA MET A 99 25.36 -1.42 20.90
C MET A 99 25.11 -0.99 22.35
N LYS A 100 25.90 -1.55 23.26
CA LYS A 100 26.10 -1.04 24.62
C LYS A 100 27.28 -0.08 24.57
N MET A 101 27.15 1.09 25.19
CA MET A 101 28.17 2.11 25.16
C MET A 101 28.32 2.79 26.53
N GLN A 102 29.56 2.95 26.96
CA GLN A 102 29.91 3.69 28.17
C GLN A 102 31.01 4.69 27.86
N ILE A 103 30.88 5.90 28.39
CA ILE A 103 31.88 6.95 28.21
C ILE A 103 32.38 7.39 29.58
N PHE A 104 33.70 7.50 29.68
CA PHE A 104 34.41 7.96 30.86
C PHE A 104 35.23 9.19 30.51
N GLN A 105 35.22 10.19 31.39
CA GLN A 105 36.05 11.38 31.33
C GLN A 105 36.96 11.36 32.55
N ASN A 106 38.28 11.34 32.33
CA ASN A 106 39.29 11.28 33.39
C ASN A 106 39.01 10.18 34.43
N GLY A 107 38.53 9.01 33.95
CA GLY A 107 38.19 7.84 34.79
C GLY A 107 36.77 7.85 35.39
N TYR A 108 36.01 8.94 35.32
CA TYR A 108 34.65 9.01 35.82
C TYR A 108 33.64 8.71 34.72
N ARG A 109 32.68 7.81 34.97
CA ARG A 109 31.63 7.47 34.01
C ARG A 109 30.65 8.64 33.83
N ILE A 110 30.55 9.16 32.62
CA ILE A 110 29.67 10.29 32.26
C ILE A 110 28.48 9.88 31.39
N PHE A 111 28.53 8.71 30.78
CA PHE A 111 27.45 8.19 29.93
C PHE A 111 27.36 6.66 30.00
N ASP A 112 26.14 6.12 29.94
CA ASP A 112 25.85 4.69 29.91
C ASP A 112 24.59 4.47 29.05
N TYR A 113 24.68 3.60 28.07
CA TYR A 113 23.62 3.31 27.11
C TYR A 113 23.56 1.82 26.77
N GLY A 114 22.35 1.29 26.61
CA GLY A 114 22.12 -0.10 26.19
C GLY A 114 22.46 -1.15 27.26
N GLY A 115 22.86 -0.75 28.46
CA GLY A 115 23.07 -1.65 29.59
C GLY A 115 21.79 -2.43 29.97
N ASP A 116 21.93 -3.61 30.57
CA ASP A 116 20.79 -4.52 30.80
C ASP A 116 19.72 -3.94 31.74
N ASN A 117 20.10 -3.00 32.61
CA ASN A 117 19.17 -2.28 33.50
C ASN A 117 18.47 -1.08 32.82
N SER A 118 18.90 -0.68 31.63
CA SER A 118 18.43 0.53 30.92
C SER A 118 17.42 0.23 29.81
N LYS A 119 17.15 -1.04 29.52
CA LYS A 119 16.22 -1.48 28.48
C LYS A 119 15.15 -2.44 29.04
N PRO A 120 13.95 -2.47 28.46
CA PRO A 120 12.95 -3.50 28.77
C PRO A 120 13.47 -4.91 28.45
N GLY A 121 13.11 -5.91 29.26
CA GLY A 121 13.50 -7.31 29.05
C GLY A 121 12.92 -7.98 27.78
N ILE A 122 12.11 -7.25 27.02
CA ILE A 122 11.47 -7.72 25.77
C ILE A 122 12.34 -7.46 24.51
N VAL A 123 13.51 -6.83 24.65
CA VAL A 123 14.42 -6.52 23.53
C VAL A 123 15.87 -6.86 23.85
N LYS A 124 16.64 -7.32 22.84
CA LYS A 124 18.08 -7.55 23.01
C LYS A 124 18.88 -6.27 22.83
N SER A 125 18.42 -5.37 21.98
CA SER A 125 19.03 -4.07 21.70
C SER A 125 18.13 -2.92 22.15
N ALA A 126 18.75 -1.79 22.54
CA ALA A 126 18.05 -0.52 22.70
C ALA A 126 17.69 0.14 21.34
N GLY A 127 18.05 -0.49 20.22
CA GLY A 127 17.74 -0.06 18.87
C GLY A 127 18.76 0.92 18.30
N ILE A 128 18.33 1.66 17.28
CA ILE A 128 19.09 2.75 16.66
C ILE A 128 18.49 4.07 17.12
N GLU A 129 19.29 4.95 17.72
CA GLU A 129 18.84 6.28 18.13
C GLU A 129 19.96 7.29 18.27
N TRP A 130 19.57 8.57 18.29
CA TRP A 130 20.43 9.66 18.72
C TRP A 130 20.47 9.70 20.25
N ALA A 131 21.38 8.91 20.81
CA ALA A 131 21.68 8.96 22.23
C ALA A 131 22.40 10.28 22.56
N PHE A 132 22.12 10.84 23.74
CA PHE A 132 22.75 12.09 24.15
C PHE A 132 22.92 12.19 25.66
N PHE A 133 23.86 13.03 26.08
CA PHE A 133 23.97 13.50 27.45
C PHE A 133 24.35 14.97 27.49
N GLN A 134 24.09 15.62 28.63
CA GLN A 134 24.47 17.01 28.84
C GLN A 134 25.92 17.07 29.31
N SER A 135 26.76 17.79 28.57
CA SER A 135 28.20 17.89 28.84
C SER A 135 28.46 18.73 30.09
N LYS A 136 29.33 18.22 30.98
CA LYS A 136 29.90 18.98 32.10
C LYS A 136 31.15 19.79 31.69
N GLY A 137 31.40 19.89 30.39
CA GLY A 137 32.62 20.45 29.81
C GLY A 137 33.65 19.36 29.61
N ILE A 138 34.06 19.12 28.36
CA ILE A 138 35.17 18.21 28.02
C ILE A 138 36.20 19.03 27.26
N GLU A 139 37.39 19.16 27.84
CA GLU A 139 38.50 19.88 27.25
C GLU A 139 39.27 19.01 26.24
N VAL A 140 39.97 19.64 25.31
CA VAL A 140 40.77 18.93 24.27
C VAL A 140 41.86 18.04 24.88
N HIS A 141 42.29 18.34 26.10
CA HIS A 141 43.34 17.58 26.81
C HIS A 141 42.76 16.55 27.81
N ASP A 142 41.43 16.49 27.98
CA ASP A 142 40.82 15.48 28.83
C ASP A 142 41.01 14.08 28.24
N GLN A 143 41.28 13.10 29.11
CA GLN A 143 41.31 11.70 28.71
C GLN A 143 39.89 11.18 28.65
N VAL A 144 39.45 10.82 27.44
CA VAL A 144 38.15 10.23 27.16
C VAL A 144 38.34 8.76 26.80
N GLU A 145 37.59 7.91 27.49
CA GLU A 145 37.52 6.48 27.20
C GLU A 145 36.09 6.12 26.79
N ILE A 146 35.94 5.48 25.62
CA ILE A 146 34.64 5.00 25.12
C ILE A 146 34.72 3.48 25.03
N ARG A 147 33.93 2.79 25.85
CA ARG A 147 33.78 1.34 25.81
C ARG A 147 32.54 1.01 25.01
N ILE A 148 32.69 0.21 23.96
CA ILE A 148 31.60 -0.20 23.07
C ILE A 148 31.55 -1.72 23.03
N GLN A 149 30.35 -2.26 23.16
CA GLN A 149 30.08 -3.68 22.99
C GLN A 149 28.88 -3.85 22.05
N LEU A 150 29.07 -4.55 20.95
CA LEU A 150 28.01 -4.83 19.99
C LEU A 150 27.02 -5.86 20.55
N VAL A 151 25.73 -5.67 20.27
CA VAL A 151 24.68 -6.60 20.72
C VAL A 151 24.57 -7.80 19.77
N TYR A 152 24.69 -7.56 18.46
CA TYR A 152 24.59 -8.59 17.43
C TYR A 152 25.96 -8.85 16.80
N GLN A 153 26.29 -10.13 16.60
CA GLN A 153 27.58 -10.56 16.02
C GLN A 153 27.68 -10.32 14.50
N ASP A 154 26.54 -10.29 13.80
CA ASP A 154 26.46 -10.05 12.35
C ASP A 154 26.40 -8.55 11.99
N ASN A 155 26.84 -7.67 12.88
CA ASN A 155 26.83 -6.24 12.68
C ASN A 155 27.77 -5.83 11.54
N ASP A 156 27.37 -4.84 10.75
CA ASP A 156 28.12 -4.32 9.61
C ASP A 156 29.56 -3.91 10.01
N ALA A 157 30.53 -4.19 9.16
CA ALA A 157 31.91 -3.71 9.27
C ALA A 157 31.98 -2.18 9.47
N PHE A 158 30.95 -1.44 9.09
CA PHE A 158 30.88 0.02 9.23
C PHE A 158 30.16 0.54 10.48
N VAL A 159 29.71 -0.30 11.43
CA VAL A 159 28.98 0.17 12.62
C VAL A 159 29.79 1.18 13.45
N TYR A 160 31.07 0.90 13.71
CA TYR A 160 31.93 1.84 14.45
C TYR A 160 32.18 3.13 13.68
N LYS A 161 32.37 3.03 12.36
CA LYS A 161 32.53 4.21 11.49
C LYS A 161 31.28 5.09 11.53
N HIS A 162 30.09 4.47 11.49
CA HIS A 162 28.81 5.18 11.54
C HIS A 162 28.64 5.93 12.86
N LEU A 163 28.96 5.32 14.01
CA LEU A 163 28.98 6.01 15.30
C LEU A 163 29.97 7.18 15.31
N LEU A 164 31.24 6.91 14.99
CA LEU A 164 32.33 7.88 15.12
C LEU A 164 32.22 9.07 14.15
N SER A 165 31.57 8.88 13.00
CA SER A 165 31.27 9.96 12.06
C SER A 165 30.04 10.78 12.43
N ASN A 166 29.22 10.31 13.38
CA ASN A 166 27.98 10.95 13.81
C ASN A 166 28.04 11.36 15.29
N ILE A 167 29.14 11.97 15.71
CA ILE A 167 29.26 12.64 17.01
C ILE A 167 29.15 14.15 16.79
N CYS A 168 28.17 14.78 17.43
CA CYS A 168 27.95 16.21 17.26
C CYS A 168 27.40 16.88 18.52
N VAL A 169 27.66 18.18 18.64
CA VAL A 169 27.27 19.00 19.79
C VAL A 169 26.32 20.09 19.32
N GLY A 170 25.24 20.30 20.06
CA GLY A 170 24.27 21.35 19.75
C GLY A 170 22.91 21.11 20.40
N GLU A 171 21.87 21.62 19.75
CA GLU A 171 20.49 21.47 20.20
C GLU A 171 19.73 20.44 19.36
N ARG A 172 18.85 19.67 20.01
CA ARG A 172 18.07 18.60 19.37
C ARG A 172 17.30 19.08 18.13
N TYR A 173 16.66 20.25 18.23
CA TYR A 173 15.88 20.81 17.13
C TYR A 173 16.76 21.19 15.92
N ILE A 174 18.00 21.65 16.15
CA ILE A 174 18.93 22.00 15.06
C ILE A 174 19.32 20.71 14.32
N LEU A 175 19.71 19.68 15.07
CA LEU A 175 20.02 18.36 14.50
C LEU A 175 18.83 17.79 13.73
N LEU A 176 17.63 17.81 14.31
CA LEU A 176 16.40 17.37 13.63
C LEU A 176 16.19 18.12 12.31
N SER A 177 16.32 19.45 12.33
CA SER A 177 16.14 20.27 11.13
C SER A 177 17.16 19.95 10.04
N GLU A 178 18.41 19.66 10.43
CA GLU A 178 19.47 19.27 9.51
C GLU A 178 19.19 17.90 8.88
N GLN A 179 18.80 16.91 9.70
CA GLN A 179 18.48 15.57 9.21
C GLN A 179 17.26 15.56 8.29
N VAL A 180 16.18 16.25 8.68
CA VAL A 180 14.96 16.36 7.84
C VAL A 180 15.26 17.03 6.50
N ARG A 181 16.14 18.06 6.46
CA ARG A 181 16.55 18.70 5.20
C ARG A 181 17.27 17.73 4.26
N LYS A 182 18.10 16.82 4.78
CA LYS A 182 18.81 15.81 3.98
C LYS A 182 17.86 14.82 3.29
N ILE A 183 16.74 14.48 3.94
CA ILE A 183 15.79 13.46 3.45
C ILE A 183 14.42 14.03 3.02
N LEU A 184 14.29 15.35 2.87
CA LEU A 184 12.99 16.00 2.65
C LEU A 184 12.25 15.41 1.42
N LEU A 185 12.96 15.22 0.31
CA LEU A 185 12.37 14.69 -0.92
C LEU A 185 11.83 13.26 -0.73
N LYS A 186 12.59 12.39 -0.05
CA LYS A 186 12.16 11.03 0.32
C LYS A 186 10.87 11.08 1.15
N LEU A 187 10.84 11.91 2.21
CA LEU A 187 9.64 12.05 3.03
C LEU A 187 8.42 12.52 2.23
N CYS A 188 8.61 13.42 1.28
CA CYS A 188 7.54 13.91 0.40
C CYS A 188 6.97 12.81 -0.50
N ILE A 189 7.84 11.98 -1.09
CA ILE A 189 7.43 10.88 -1.96
C ILE A 189 6.70 9.82 -1.15
N SER A 190 7.28 9.38 -0.03
CA SER A 190 6.68 8.40 0.88
C SER A 190 5.30 8.85 1.41
N PHE A 191 5.18 10.11 1.81
CA PHE A 191 3.89 10.69 2.23
C PHE A 191 2.87 10.70 1.09
N SER A 192 3.30 11.04 -0.14
CA SER A 192 2.42 11.05 -1.32
C SER A 192 1.90 9.64 -1.65
N ILE A 193 2.76 8.62 -1.56
CA ILE A 193 2.36 7.21 -1.76
C ILE A 193 1.30 6.82 -0.72
N MET A 194 1.50 7.17 0.55
CA MET A 194 0.56 6.87 1.62
C MET A 194 -0.81 7.54 1.40
N VAL A 195 -0.83 8.82 1.04
CA VAL A 195 -2.07 9.57 0.73
C VAL A 195 -2.77 8.97 -0.49
N LEU A 196 -2.04 8.63 -1.55
CA LEU A 196 -2.61 7.96 -2.73
C LEU A 196 -3.21 6.59 -2.36
N GLY A 197 -2.56 5.83 -1.48
CA GLY A 197 -3.09 4.58 -0.93
C GLY A 197 -4.41 4.76 -0.17
N MET A 198 -4.51 5.78 0.68
CA MET A 198 -5.76 6.11 1.38
C MET A 198 -6.88 6.50 0.42
N LEU A 199 -6.59 7.36 -0.57
CA LEU A 199 -7.57 7.74 -1.60
C LEU A 199 -8.00 6.54 -2.45
N PHE A 200 -7.07 5.63 -2.76
CA PHE A 200 -7.35 4.40 -3.48
C PHE A 200 -8.31 3.49 -2.70
N LEU A 201 -8.09 3.29 -1.39
CA LEU A 201 -9.01 2.53 -0.53
C LEU A 201 -10.38 3.19 -0.40
N ALA A 202 -10.43 4.52 -0.24
CA ALA A 202 -11.69 5.27 -0.19
C ALA A 202 -12.49 5.09 -1.49
N ALA A 203 -11.82 5.14 -2.65
CA ALA A 203 -12.45 4.88 -3.94
C ALA A 203 -12.99 3.45 -4.06
N LEU A 204 -12.20 2.45 -3.63
CA LEU A 204 -12.65 1.05 -3.61
C LEU A 204 -13.88 0.86 -2.71
N GLN A 205 -13.89 1.49 -1.54
CA GLN A 205 -15.04 1.43 -0.63
C GLN A 205 -16.29 2.05 -1.26
N ALA A 206 -16.15 3.19 -1.95
CA ALA A 206 -17.25 3.80 -2.70
C ALA A 206 -17.76 2.90 -3.84
N PHE A 207 -16.86 2.27 -4.60
CA PHE A 207 -17.25 1.32 -5.66
C PHE A 207 -17.98 0.09 -5.10
N LYS A 208 -17.53 -0.43 -3.94
CA LYS A 208 -18.22 -1.51 -3.23
C LYS A 208 -19.62 -1.11 -2.79
N PHE A 209 -19.79 0.12 -2.29
CA PHE A 209 -21.12 0.66 -1.94
C PHE A 209 -22.04 0.77 -3.17
N MET A 210 -21.50 1.14 -4.33
CA MET A 210 -22.21 1.15 -5.61
C MET A 210 -22.43 -0.25 -6.23
N LYS A 211 -22.15 -1.34 -5.50
CA LYS A 211 -22.26 -2.73 -5.95
C LYS A 211 -21.50 -3.02 -7.25
N MET A 212 -20.42 -2.28 -7.52
CA MET A 212 -19.56 -2.57 -8.65
C MET A 212 -18.71 -3.81 -8.33
N PRO A 213 -18.56 -4.76 -9.27
CA PRO A 213 -17.61 -5.85 -9.08
C PRO A 213 -16.21 -5.26 -8.93
N LEU A 214 -15.37 -5.81 -8.05
CA LEU A 214 -13.99 -5.39 -7.83
C LEU A 214 -13.06 -6.61 -7.86
N PRO A 215 -11.82 -6.49 -8.36
CA PRO A 215 -10.83 -7.57 -8.25
C PRO A 215 -10.50 -7.89 -6.79
N GLU A 216 -10.36 -9.17 -6.46
CA GLU A 216 -10.16 -9.69 -5.09
C GLU A 216 -8.94 -9.06 -4.37
N GLY A 217 -7.84 -8.82 -5.10
CA GLY A 217 -6.61 -8.22 -4.56
C GLY A 217 -6.58 -6.69 -4.50
N SER A 218 -7.70 -6.00 -4.76
CA SER A 218 -7.70 -4.53 -4.84
C SER A 218 -7.52 -3.88 -3.46
N PHE A 219 -8.13 -4.43 -2.41
CA PHE A 219 -8.00 -3.87 -1.06
C PHE A 219 -6.59 -4.06 -0.50
N SER A 220 -5.98 -5.24 -0.70
CA SER A 220 -4.59 -5.46 -0.31
C SER A 220 -3.64 -4.53 -1.05
N CYS A 221 -3.94 -4.16 -2.29
CA CYS A 221 -3.18 -3.17 -3.04
C CYS A 221 -3.13 -1.80 -2.34
N GLY A 222 -4.27 -1.32 -1.83
CA GLY A 222 -4.32 -0.03 -1.13
C GLY A 222 -3.62 -0.10 0.23
N LEU A 223 -3.79 -1.21 0.96
CA LEU A 223 -3.08 -1.44 2.23
C LEU A 223 -1.56 -1.54 2.03
N LEU A 224 -1.11 -2.17 0.93
CA LEU A 224 0.30 -2.23 0.55
C LEU A 224 0.88 -0.83 0.30
N MET A 225 0.15 0.06 -0.38
CA MET A 225 0.61 1.44 -0.59
C MET A 225 0.75 2.20 0.73
N ILE A 226 -0.20 2.04 1.66
CA ILE A 226 -0.16 2.70 2.97
C ILE A 226 0.99 2.15 3.81
N ALA A 227 1.10 0.82 3.94
CA ALA A 227 2.16 0.19 4.71
C ALA A 227 3.55 0.47 4.10
N GLY A 228 3.66 0.40 2.78
CA GLY A 228 4.87 0.74 2.02
C GLY A 228 5.30 2.19 2.24
N GLY A 229 4.38 3.15 2.06
CA GLY A 229 4.66 4.57 2.30
C GLY A 229 5.02 4.86 3.77
N ALA A 230 4.36 4.22 4.72
CA ALA A 230 4.68 4.36 6.15
C ALA A 230 6.08 3.78 6.48
N CYS A 231 6.42 2.61 5.94
CA CYS A 231 7.72 1.99 6.14
C CYS A 231 8.85 2.83 5.54
N THR A 232 8.72 3.34 4.32
CA THR A 232 9.75 4.17 3.70
C THR A 232 9.90 5.54 4.36
N MET A 233 8.89 6.03 5.10
CA MET A 233 9.02 7.22 5.95
C MET A 233 9.89 6.98 7.19
N ILE A 234 10.05 5.74 7.65
CA ILE A 234 10.88 5.45 8.83
C ILE A 234 12.35 5.62 8.43
N ASP A 235 13.02 6.55 9.09
CA ASP A 235 14.46 6.75 8.99
C ASP A 235 14.99 7.15 10.36
N TYR A 236 15.81 6.27 10.93
CA TYR A 236 16.28 6.37 12.31
C TYR A 236 17.06 7.66 12.59
N HIS A 237 17.60 8.35 11.57
CA HIS A 237 18.33 9.61 11.75
C HIS A 237 17.44 10.79 12.14
N TYR A 238 16.15 10.78 11.79
CA TYR A 238 15.22 11.86 12.16
C TYR A 238 14.08 11.37 13.06
N ILE A 239 13.56 10.16 12.83
CA ILE A 239 12.35 9.70 13.53
C ILE A 239 12.61 9.51 15.02
N THR A 240 13.84 9.13 15.41
CA THR A 240 14.26 8.98 16.82
C THR A 240 14.44 10.34 17.50
N LEU A 241 14.75 11.38 16.72
CA LEU A 241 14.76 12.77 17.19
C LEU A 241 13.34 13.34 17.33
N LEU A 242 12.33 12.76 16.68
CA LEU A 242 10.92 13.14 16.87
C LEU A 242 10.24 12.32 17.97
N LEU A 243 10.46 11.01 17.96
CA LEU A 243 9.89 10.04 18.88
C LEU A 243 11.03 9.43 19.71
N GLU A 244 11.09 9.74 20.99
CA GLU A 244 12.16 9.27 21.90
C GLU A 244 12.09 7.77 22.24
N ASN A 245 11.17 7.02 21.63
CA ASN A 245 11.01 5.59 21.86
C ASN A 245 11.50 4.79 20.65
N SER A 246 12.80 4.58 20.59
CA SER A 246 13.50 3.82 19.54
C SER A 246 13.04 2.36 19.46
N ILE A 247 12.73 1.73 20.59
CA ILE A 247 12.18 0.37 20.64
C ILE A 247 10.83 0.29 19.93
N PHE A 248 9.92 1.23 20.19
CA PHE A 248 8.63 1.29 19.51
C PHE A 248 8.81 1.47 18.01
N ILE A 249 9.68 2.39 17.58
CA ILE A 249 9.99 2.62 16.17
C ILE A 249 10.49 1.33 15.52
N MET A 250 11.42 0.63 16.17
CA MET A 250 11.98 -0.63 15.69
C MET A 250 10.91 -1.70 15.50
N VAL A 251 10.06 -1.92 16.51
CA VAL A 251 8.96 -2.90 16.43
C VAL A 251 7.96 -2.51 15.32
N LEU A 252 7.63 -1.22 15.21
CA LEU A 252 6.74 -0.71 14.17
C LEU A 252 7.33 -0.92 12.76
N ASP A 253 8.63 -0.66 12.57
CA ASP A 253 9.34 -0.84 11.31
C ASP A 253 9.28 -2.30 10.84
N TYR A 254 9.69 -3.24 11.69
CA TYR A 254 9.62 -4.67 11.35
C TYR A 254 8.19 -5.17 11.12
N LEU A 255 7.21 -4.69 11.90
CA LEU A 255 5.81 -5.02 11.68
C LEU A 255 5.32 -4.53 10.30
N LEU A 256 5.66 -3.29 9.91
CA LEU A 256 5.29 -2.75 8.61
C LEU A 256 5.93 -3.56 7.47
N GLN A 257 7.20 -3.96 7.59
CA GLN A 257 7.88 -4.80 6.61
C GLN A 257 7.17 -6.16 6.43
N LEU A 258 6.76 -6.81 7.53
CA LEU A 258 5.99 -8.06 7.48
C LEU A 258 4.62 -7.87 6.80
N LEU A 259 3.90 -6.80 7.12
CA LEU A 259 2.60 -6.48 6.52
C LEU A 259 2.70 -6.16 5.03
N ILE A 260 3.75 -5.45 4.58
CA ILE A 260 4.03 -5.21 3.16
C ILE A 260 4.13 -6.55 2.41
N CYS A 261 4.82 -7.52 3.00
CA CYS A 261 4.97 -8.85 2.44
C CYS A 261 3.63 -9.59 2.34
N ASP A 262 2.81 -9.58 3.40
CA ASP A 262 1.44 -10.14 3.40
C ASP A 262 0.57 -9.52 2.29
N PHE A 263 0.52 -8.19 2.23
CA PHE A 263 -0.32 -7.49 1.27
C PHE A 263 0.15 -7.69 -0.18
N LEU A 264 1.46 -7.82 -0.40
CA LEU A 264 2.01 -8.15 -1.72
C LEU A 264 1.59 -9.56 -2.15
N LEU A 265 1.74 -10.57 -1.29
CA LEU A 265 1.32 -11.95 -1.60
C LEU A 265 -0.19 -12.02 -1.89
N TYR A 266 -1.01 -11.36 -1.07
CA TYR A 266 -2.46 -11.29 -1.28
C TYR A 266 -2.83 -10.55 -2.58
N ASN A 267 -2.12 -9.47 -2.90
CA ASN A 267 -2.31 -8.75 -4.16
C ASN A 267 -2.00 -9.65 -5.36
N LEU A 268 -0.86 -10.36 -5.33
CA LEU A 268 -0.45 -11.28 -6.38
C LEU A 268 -1.45 -12.44 -6.56
N LYS A 269 -1.97 -13.02 -5.46
CA LYS A 269 -3.03 -14.04 -5.50
C LYS A 269 -4.26 -13.56 -6.29
N GLY A 270 -4.63 -12.29 -6.14
CA GLY A 270 -5.78 -11.69 -6.81
C GLY A 270 -5.77 -11.81 -8.35
N TYR A 271 -4.61 -12.07 -8.95
CA TYR A 271 -4.44 -12.25 -10.40
C TYR A 271 -4.37 -13.70 -10.87
N LEU A 272 -4.29 -14.66 -9.94
CA LEU A 272 -4.32 -16.08 -10.28
C LEU A 272 -5.75 -16.48 -10.67
N VAL A 273 -5.90 -17.10 -11.84
CA VAL A 273 -7.13 -17.65 -12.40
C VAL A 273 -7.26 -19.14 -12.04
N SER A 274 -6.15 -19.89 -12.10
CA SER A 274 -6.13 -21.33 -11.81
C SER A 274 -6.41 -21.61 -10.33
N HIS A 275 -7.46 -22.40 -10.06
CA HIS A 275 -7.82 -22.82 -8.70
C HIS A 275 -6.66 -23.51 -7.97
N LYS A 276 -5.88 -24.35 -8.66
CA LYS A 276 -4.72 -25.05 -8.07
C LYS A 276 -3.68 -24.06 -7.53
N PHE A 277 -3.35 -23.03 -8.31
CA PHE A 277 -2.36 -22.03 -7.89
C PHE A 277 -2.90 -21.11 -6.79
N ARG A 278 -4.21 -20.80 -6.80
CA ARG A 278 -4.84 -20.04 -5.71
C ARG A 278 -4.74 -20.75 -4.37
N VAL A 279 -5.00 -22.06 -4.32
CA VAL A 279 -4.87 -22.85 -3.07
C VAL A 279 -3.43 -22.84 -2.56
N ILE A 280 -2.43 -22.98 -3.44
CA ILE A 280 -1.02 -22.90 -3.04
C ILE A 280 -0.66 -21.50 -2.51
N ALA A 281 -1.14 -20.45 -3.18
CA ALA A 281 -0.94 -19.08 -2.73
C ALA A 281 -1.57 -18.82 -1.35
N ASP A 282 -2.74 -19.39 -1.07
CA ASP A 282 -3.36 -19.33 0.26
C ASP A 282 -2.49 -19.99 1.33
N CYS A 283 -1.87 -21.14 1.04
CA CYS A 283 -0.90 -21.75 1.94
C CYS A 283 0.30 -20.85 2.21
N PHE A 284 0.86 -20.20 1.18
CA PHE A 284 1.98 -19.26 1.36
C PHE A 284 1.61 -18.07 2.23
N ILE A 285 0.45 -17.45 1.99
CA ILE A 285 -0.04 -16.33 2.79
C ILE A 285 -0.24 -16.79 4.24
N MET A 286 -0.88 -17.94 4.47
CA MET A 286 -1.10 -18.46 5.82
C MET A 286 0.21 -18.76 6.57
N ILE A 287 1.20 -19.36 5.89
CA ILE A 287 2.52 -19.61 6.48
C ILE A 287 3.20 -18.28 6.82
N TRP A 288 3.18 -17.30 5.91
CA TRP A 288 3.81 -16.00 6.13
C TRP A 288 3.15 -15.22 7.28
N SER A 289 1.82 -15.13 7.31
CA SER A 289 1.10 -14.48 8.41
C SER A 289 1.35 -15.21 9.74
N SER A 290 1.50 -16.53 9.74
CA SER A 290 1.87 -17.31 10.94
C SER A 290 3.27 -16.97 11.44
N ILE A 291 4.23 -16.75 10.54
CA ILE A 291 5.58 -16.26 10.88
C ILE A 291 5.49 -14.87 11.52
N GLY A 292 4.64 -13.98 10.99
CA GLY A 292 4.42 -12.65 11.57
C GLY A 292 3.84 -12.70 12.99
N VAL A 293 2.87 -13.59 13.25
CA VAL A 293 2.33 -13.81 14.60
C VAL A 293 3.38 -14.41 15.52
N LEU A 294 4.14 -15.41 15.06
CA LEU A 294 5.23 -16.01 15.83
C LEU A 294 6.28 -14.96 16.22
N TYR A 295 6.64 -14.06 15.30
CA TYR A 295 7.52 -12.93 15.58
C TYR A 295 7.00 -12.08 16.75
N LEU A 296 5.73 -11.66 16.71
CA LEU A 296 5.14 -10.86 17.79
C LEU A 296 5.15 -11.59 19.14
N LEU A 297 4.91 -12.90 19.14
CA LEU A 297 4.96 -13.73 20.35
C LEU A 297 6.39 -13.84 20.91
N LEU A 298 7.39 -14.08 20.05
CA LEU A 298 8.80 -14.18 20.46
C LEU A 298 9.34 -12.84 20.97
N GLN A 299 8.98 -11.74 20.31
CA GLN A 299 9.33 -10.37 20.73
C GLN A 299 8.70 -10.04 22.08
N ALA A 300 7.43 -10.38 22.30
CA ALA A 300 6.75 -10.13 23.57
C ALA A 300 7.39 -10.85 24.77
N HIS A 301 8.07 -11.99 24.53
CA HIS A 301 8.79 -12.75 25.55
C HIS A 301 10.30 -12.41 25.62
N GLY A 302 10.80 -11.52 24.76
CA GLY A 302 12.22 -11.16 24.70
C GLY A 302 13.15 -12.28 24.20
N ILE A 303 12.60 -13.33 23.58
CA ILE A 303 13.38 -14.50 23.11
C ILE A 303 14.18 -14.13 21.85
N ALA A 304 13.51 -13.49 20.90
CA ALA A 304 14.07 -13.00 19.64
C ALA A 304 13.47 -11.64 19.33
N ASP A 305 14.24 -10.76 18.69
CA ASP A 305 13.75 -9.48 18.20
C ASP A 305 13.81 -9.38 16.67
N GLY A 306 13.29 -8.27 16.13
CA GLY A 306 13.14 -8.10 14.69
C GLY A 306 14.47 -8.15 13.92
N ALA A 307 15.58 -7.73 14.53
CA ALA A 307 16.90 -7.73 13.89
C ALA A 307 17.42 -9.16 13.63
N GLU A 308 17.20 -10.09 14.55
CA GLU A 308 17.54 -11.51 14.34
C GLU A 308 16.55 -12.17 13.38
N MET A 309 15.25 -11.91 13.56
CA MET A 309 14.18 -12.58 12.82
C MET A 309 14.17 -12.21 11.33
N ILE A 310 14.50 -10.96 10.98
CA ILE A 310 14.47 -10.49 9.59
C ILE A 310 15.43 -11.30 8.70
N LEU A 311 16.59 -11.71 9.23
CA LEU A 311 17.58 -12.49 8.49
C LEU A 311 17.03 -13.87 8.08
N TYR A 312 16.21 -14.49 8.93
CA TYR A 312 15.54 -15.76 8.64
C TYR A 312 14.28 -15.60 7.79
N CYS A 313 13.54 -14.50 7.97
CA CYS A 313 12.29 -14.26 7.24
C CYS A 313 12.52 -13.90 5.76
N LEU A 314 13.59 -13.14 5.47
CA LEU A 314 13.87 -12.65 4.11
C LEU A 314 14.03 -13.77 3.06
N PRO A 315 14.84 -14.83 3.28
CA PRO A 315 14.96 -15.93 2.33
C PRO A 315 13.64 -16.67 2.09
N VAL A 316 12.86 -16.88 3.15
CA VAL A 316 11.52 -17.52 3.05
C VAL A 316 10.59 -16.67 2.19
N PHE A 317 10.61 -15.35 2.36
CA PHE A 317 9.82 -14.44 1.55
C PHE A 317 10.22 -14.48 0.08
N ILE A 318 11.51 -14.38 -0.21
CA ILE A 318 12.04 -14.41 -1.58
C ILE A 318 11.63 -15.71 -2.27
N PHE A 319 11.72 -16.84 -1.56
CA PHE A 319 11.27 -18.12 -2.07
C PHE A 319 9.78 -18.08 -2.44
N MET A 320 8.91 -17.67 -1.52
CA MET A 320 7.47 -17.56 -1.78
C MET A 320 7.16 -16.62 -2.95
N LEU A 321 7.82 -15.46 -2.99
CA LEU A 321 7.63 -14.45 -4.03
C LEU A 321 8.04 -14.97 -5.40
N THR A 322 9.17 -15.69 -5.48
CA THR A 322 9.66 -16.31 -6.72
C THR A 322 8.65 -17.32 -7.26
N PHE A 323 8.13 -18.21 -6.41
CA PHE A 323 7.10 -19.17 -6.81
C PHE A 323 5.79 -18.49 -7.22
N MET A 324 5.37 -17.44 -6.53
CA MET A 324 4.20 -16.65 -6.90
C MET A 324 4.34 -16.03 -8.29
N ILE A 325 5.51 -15.47 -8.61
CA ILE A 325 5.82 -14.94 -9.95
C ILE A 325 5.77 -16.07 -11.00
N ILE A 326 6.35 -17.23 -10.71
CA ILE A 326 6.31 -18.39 -11.62
C ILE A 326 4.87 -18.82 -11.89
N PHE A 327 4.04 -18.94 -10.85
CA PHE A 327 2.62 -19.31 -11.01
C PHE A 327 1.86 -18.28 -11.85
N LEU A 328 2.10 -16.99 -11.62
CA LEU A 328 1.50 -15.93 -12.44
C LEU A 328 1.92 -16.02 -13.92
N LEU A 329 3.20 -16.27 -14.19
CA LEU A 329 3.70 -16.44 -15.56
C LEU A 329 3.09 -17.67 -16.25
N MET A 330 2.98 -18.80 -15.54
CA MET A 330 2.35 -20.02 -16.06
C MET A 330 0.86 -19.80 -16.35
N ASP A 331 0.14 -19.14 -15.45
CA ASP A 331 -1.29 -18.91 -15.59
C ASP A 331 -1.60 -17.88 -16.68
N TYR A 332 -0.75 -16.86 -16.82
CA TYR A 332 -0.81 -15.88 -17.91
C TYR A 332 -0.63 -16.54 -19.28
N ARG A 333 0.36 -17.45 -19.43
CA ARG A 333 0.57 -18.19 -20.68
C ARG A 333 -0.65 -19.03 -21.07
N LYS A 334 -1.41 -19.54 -20.10
CA LYS A 334 -2.56 -20.41 -20.35
C LYS A 334 -3.84 -19.63 -20.70
N HIS A 335 -4.10 -18.50 -20.04
CA HIS A 335 -5.39 -17.79 -20.16
C HIS A 335 -5.34 -16.50 -21.00
N SER A 336 -4.14 -15.95 -21.28
CA SER A 336 -3.88 -14.85 -22.24
C SER A 336 -4.83 -13.62 -22.14
N ASP A 337 -5.27 -13.25 -20.93
CA ASP A 337 -6.08 -12.03 -20.74
C ASP A 337 -5.17 -10.79 -20.79
N LYS A 338 -5.34 -9.97 -21.84
CA LYS A 338 -4.61 -8.70 -22.04
C LYS A 338 -4.72 -7.73 -20.86
N ARG A 339 -5.76 -7.85 -20.02
CA ARG A 339 -5.93 -7.00 -18.83
C ARG A 339 -4.96 -7.38 -17.70
N ILE A 340 -4.66 -8.67 -17.56
CA ILE A 340 -3.71 -9.17 -16.55
C ILE A 340 -2.29 -8.69 -16.89
N LYS A 341 -1.96 -8.55 -18.17
CA LYS A 341 -0.65 -8.05 -18.62
C LYS A 341 -0.30 -6.67 -18.06
N ASP A 342 -1.25 -5.73 -18.08
CA ASP A 342 -1.01 -4.35 -17.59
C ASP A 342 -0.83 -4.29 -16.06
N LEU A 343 -1.49 -5.20 -15.32
CA LEU A 343 -1.35 -5.38 -13.88
C LEU A 343 -0.02 -6.04 -13.49
N LEU A 344 0.39 -7.04 -14.27
CA LEU A 344 1.61 -7.80 -14.01
C LEU A 344 2.87 -6.92 -14.07
N TRP A 345 2.96 -5.97 -15.01
CA TRP A 345 4.17 -5.15 -15.14
C TRP A 345 4.44 -4.30 -13.90
N SER A 346 3.43 -3.65 -13.31
CA SER A 346 3.62 -2.86 -12.09
C SER A 346 3.99 -3.73 -10.89
N CYS A 347 3.39 -4.92 -10.76
CA CYS A 347 3.76 -5.85 -9.69
C CYS A 347 5.18 -6.38 -9.88
N LEU A 348 5.57 -6.74 -11.11
CA LEU A 348 6.91 -7.23 -11.43
C LEU A 348 7.97 -6.18 -11.09
N ILE A 349 7.74 -4.91 -11.43
CA ILE A 349 8.66 -3.82 -11.08
C ILE A 349 8.84 -3.75 -9.57
N LEU A 350 7.75 -3.74 -8.79
CA LEU A 350 7.83 -3.72 -7.33
C LEU A 350 8.57 -4.94 -6.77
N THR A 351 8.32 -6.14 -7.31
CA THR A 351 9.01 -7.36 -6.88
C THR A 351 10.50 -7.31 -7.19
N VAL A 352 10.90 -6.78 -8.35
CA VAL A 352 12.30 -6.65 -8.73
C VAL A 352 13.00 -5.64 -7.84
N THR A 353 12.38 -4.48 -7.57
CA THR A 353 12.96 -3.49 -6.66
C THR A 353 13.08 -4.02 -5.24
N ALA A 354 12.10 -4.81 -4.76
CA ALA A 354 12.19 -5.47 -3.46
C ALA A 354 13.30 -6.53 -3.42
N ILE A 355 13.48 -7.32 -4.49
CA ILE A 355 14.59 -8.30 -4.55
C ILE A 355 15.94 -7.58 -4.56
N ILE A 356 16.09 -6.49 -5.31
CA ILE A 356 17.32 -5.69 -5.33
C ILE A 356 17.61 -5.15 -3.93
N GLU A 357 16.60 -4.63 -3.23
CA GLU A 357 16.71 -4.13 -1.87
C GLU A 357 17.20 -5.21 -0.91
N VAL A 358 16.60 -6.40 -0.97
CA VAL A 358 16.98 -7.52 -0.09
C VAL A 358 18.38 -8.03 -0.41
N ILE A 359 18.74 -8.15 -1.70
CA ILE A 359 20.10 -8.53 -2.10
C ILE A 359 21.09 -7.51 -1.57
N HIS A 360 20.81 -6.21 -1.73
CA HIS A 360 21.68 -5.16 -1.21
C HIS A 360 21.87 -5.30 0.30
N TYR A 361 20.77 -5.45 1.05
CA TYR A 361 20.82 -5.65 2.50
C TYR A 361 21.63 -6.91 2.90
N LEU A 362 21.54 -8.01 2.15
CA LEU A 362 22.33 -9.21 2.42
C LEU A 362 23.84 -8.97 2.30
N PHE A 363 24.27 -8.09 1.38
CA PHE A 363 25.68 -7.77 1.13
C PHE A 363 26.22 -6.61 1.96
N THR A 364 25.41 -5.58 2.22
CA THR A 364 25.85 -4.34 2.89
C THR A 364 25.29 -4.16 4.28
N LYS A 365 24.34 -5.00 4.72
CA LYS A 365 23.59 -4.85 5.99
C LYS A 365 22.91 -3.49 6.13
N SER A 366 22.68 -2.81 5.01
CA SER A 366 22.05 -1.50 4.91
C SER A 366 20.95 -1.52 3.85
N TYR A 367 19.93 -0.69 4.02
CA TYR A 367 18.79 -0.61 3.09
C TYR A 367 18.98 0.56 2.10
N MET A 368 18.80 0.28 0.81
CA MET A 368 18.74 1.24 -0.29
C MET A 368 17.29 1.73 -0.51
N ILE A 369 16.63 2.16 0.57
CA ILE A 369 15.19 2.50 0.66
C ILE A 369 14.64 3.25 -0.57
N VAL A 370 15.45 4.09 -1.22
CA VAL A 370 15.14 4.81 -2.47
C VAL A 370 14.71 3.89 -3.63
N VAL A 371 15.31 2.71 -3.78
CA VAL A 371 14.99 1.73 -4.84
C VAL A 371 13.60 1.14 -4.61
N LEU A 372 13.33 0.73 -3.37
CA LEU A 372 12.00 0.24 -2.96
C LEU A 372 10.93 1.34 -3.12
N GLU A 373 11.23 2.58 -2.72
CA GLU A 373 10.34 3.73 -2.86
C GLU A 373 9.99 4.02 -4.33
N PHE A 374 10.99 3.96 -5.23
CA PHE A 374 10.75 4.07 -6.66
C PHE A 374 9.83 2.97 -7.19
N GLY A 375 10.05 1.72 -6.77
CA GLY A 375 9.20 0.59 -7.11
C GLY A 375 7.75 0.78 -6.64
N LEU A 376 7.56 1.21 -5.39
CA LEU A 376 6.24 1.51 -4.80
C LEU A 376 5.54 2.65 -5.54
N PHE A 377 6.26 3.68 -5.96
CA PHE A 377 5.70 4.80 -6.71
C PHE A 377 5.18 4.35 -8.09
N ILE A 378 5.99 3.60 -8.85
CA ILE A 378 5.59 3.05 -10.15
C ILE A 378 4.42 2.08 -10.00
N PHE A 379 4.45 1.23 -8.97
CA PHE A 379 3.36 0.34 -8.62
C PHE A 379 2.06 1.11 -8.36
N THR A 380 2.11 2.18 -7.56
CA THR A 380 0.95 3.02 -7.22
C THR A 380 0.32 3.63 -8.47
N ILE A 381 1.12 4.17 -9.39
CA ILE A 381 0.64 4.71 -10.67
C ILE A 381 0.00 3.62 -11.53
N GLY A 382 0.66 2.47 -11.66
CA GLY A 382 0.18 1.34 -12.46
C GLY A 382 -1.17 0.81 -11.97
N GLN A 383 -1.30 0.59 -10.67
CA GLN A 383 -2.51 0.05 -10.06
C GLN A 383 -3.67 1.05 -10.09
N THR A 384 -3.39 2.33 -9.87
CA THR A 384 -4.39 3.41 -10.02
C THR A 384 -4.93 3.47 -11.45
N LYS A 385 -4.04 3.42 -12.45
CA LYS A 385 -4.43 3.40 -13.87
C LYS A 385 -5.32 2.19 -14.17
N THR A 386 -4.94 1.01 -13.70
CA THR A 386 -5.70 -0.21 -13.96
C THR A 386 -7.09 -0.16 -13.31
N LEU A 387 -7.20 0.28 -12.06
CA LEU A 387 -8.49 0.43 -11.39
C LEU A 387 -9.42 1.34 -12.19
N LEU A 388 -8.93 2.48 -12.66
CA LEU A 388 -9.73 3.42 -13.47
C LEU A 388 -10.23 2.80 -14.79
N VAL A 389 -9.37 2.03 -15.49
CA VAL A 389 -9.75 1.33 -16.72
C VAL A 389 -10.81 0.26 -16.42
N TYR A 390 -10.63 -0.49 -15.34
CA TYR A 390 -11.55 -1.54 -14.93
C TYR A 390 -12.93 -0.98 -14.57
N VAL A 391 -12.98 0.08 -13.77
CA VAL A 391 -14.23 0.76 -13.38
C VAL A 391 -14.95 1.29 -14.61
N LYS A 392 -14.24 1.95 -15.53
CA LYS A 392 -14.81 2.47 -16.78
C LYS A 392 -15.46 1.36 -17.61
N LYS A 393 -14.78 0.23 -17.77
CA LYS A 393 -15.28 -0.90 -18.57
C LYS A 393 -16.54 -1.53 -17.95
N ASN A 394 -16.58 -1.66 -16.63
CA ASN A 394 -17.76 -2.21 -15.94
C ASN A 394 -18.95 -1.24 -15.99
N TYR A 395 -18.70 0.06 -15.87
CA TYR A 395 -19.74 1.07 -16.03
C TYR A 395 -20.36 1.03 -17.44
N GLU A 396 -19.53 0.93 -18.48
CA GLU A 396 -20.02 0.83 -19.87
C GLU A 396 -20.83 -0.46 -20.12
N ARG A 397 -20.44 -1.58 -19.50
CA ARG A 397 -21.19 -2.84 -19.55
C ARG A 397 -22.54 -2.73 -18.84
N GLY A 398 -22.58 -2.12 -17.66
CA GLY A 398 -23.82 -1.89 -16.93
C GLY A 398 -24.79 -1.04 -17.74
N LYS A 399 -24.30 0.06 -18.33
CA LYS A 399 -25.12 0.90 -19.21
C LYS A 399 -25.64 0.14 -20.43
N ARG A 400 -24.79 -0.69 -21.07
CA ARG A 400 -25.20 -1.46 -22.24
C ARG A 400 -26.22 -2.55 -21.89
N ALA A 401 -26.13 -3.15 -20.70
CA ALA A 401 -27.11 -4.10 -20.23
C ALA A 401 -28.48 -3.43 -20.01
N GLU A 402 -28.51 -2.23 -19.43
CA GLU A 402 -29.75 -1.44 -19.27
C GLU A 402 -30.37 -1.05 -20.62
N GLU A 403 -29.55 -0.67 -21.61
CA GLU A 403 -30.00 -0.39 -22.99
C GLU A 403 -30.63 -1.64 -23.63
N LEU A 404 -29.97 -2.80 -23.51
CA LEU A 404 -30.48 -4.07 -24.04
C LEU A 404 -31.77 -4.51 -23.35
N GLU A 405 -31.91 -4.29 -22.05
CA GLU A 405 -33.13 -4.58 -21.30
C GLU A 405 -34.31 -3.73 -21.81
N LYS A 406 -34.08 -2.44 -22.08
CA LYS A 406 -35.08 -1.56 -22.70
C LYS A 406 -35.45 -1.99 -24.12
N GLU A 407 -34.46 -2.33 -24.95
CA GLU A 407 -34.69 -2.85 -26.31
C GLU A 407 -35.51 -4.15 -26.28
N LEU A 408 -35.20 -5.07 -25.35
CA LEU A 408 -35.97 -6.31 -25.15
C LEU A 408 -37.41 -6.03 -24.71
N MET A 409 -37.61 -5.10 -23.78
CA MET A 409 -38.94 -4.71 -23.32
C MET A 409 -39.76 -4.12 -24.47
N GLN A 410 -39.16 -3.24 -25.28
CA GLN A 410 -39.82 -2.64 -26.44
C GLN A 410 -40.14 -3.68 -27.52
N SER A 411 -39.24 -4.64 -27.74
CA SER A 411 -39.47 -5.75 -28.66
C SER A 411 -40.64 -6.63 -28.19
N ARG A 412 -40.71 -6.96 -26.89
CA ARG A 412 -41.84 -7.67 -26.30
C ARG A 412 -43.15 -6.91 -26.50
N ILE A 413 -43.17 -5.60 -26.23
CA ILE A 413 -44.34 -4.75 -26.49
C ILE A 413 -44.73 -4.79 -27.97
N THR A 414 -43.77 -4.70 -28.88
CA THR A 414 -44.04 -4.72 -30.33
C THR A 414 -44.63 -6.06 -30.77
N VAL A 415 -44.09 -7.19 -30.29
CA VAL A 415 -44.63 -8.53 -30.55
C VAL A 415 -46.05 -8.64 -29.98
N MET A 416 -46.26 -8.20 -28.74
CA MET A 416 -47.59 -8.15 -28.12
C MET A 416 -48.59 -7.35 -28.97
N LEU A 417 -48.21 -6.17 -29.47
CA LEU A 417 -49.07 -5.36 -30.32
C LEU A 417 -49.33 -6.00 -31.70
N SER A 418 -48.37 -6.76 -32.23
CA SER A 418 -48.53 -7.42 -33.54
C SER A 418 -49.54 -8.57 -33.54
N GLN A 419 -49.84 -9.17 -32.38
CA GLN A 419 -50.90 -10.18 -32.25
C GLN A 419 -52.31 -9.59 -32.49
N ILE A 420 -52.46 -8.27 -32.42
CA ILE A 420 -53.70 -7.57 -32.77
C ILE A 420 -53.50 -6.90 -34.13
N GLN A 421 -53.99 -7.49 -35.22
CA GLN A 421 -53.86 -6.90 -36.56
C GLN A 421 -54.62 -5.57 -36.62
N PRO A 422 -53.96 -4.39 -36.72
CA PRO A 422 -54.65 -3.10 -36.64
C PRO A 422 -55.69 -2.92 -37.76
N HIS A 423 -55.39 -3.44 -38.95
CA HIS A 423 -56.32 -3.46 -40.07
C HIS A 423 -57.61 -4.25 -39.76
N PHE A 424 -57.50 -5.35 -39.03
CA PHE A 424 -58.68 -6.11 -38.61
C PHE A 424 -59.56 -5.29 -37.64
N LEU A 425 -58.95 -4.54 -36.71
CA LEU A 425 -59.69 -3.63 -35.83
C LEU A 425 -60.45 -2.57 -36.63
N TYR A 426 -59.77 -1.89 -37.55
CA TYR A 426 -60.40 -0.86 -38.38
C TYR A 426 -61.53 -1.42 -39.24
N ASN A 427 -61.30 -2.57 -39.89
CA ASN A 427 -62.31 -3.23 -40.73
C ASN A 427 -63.53 -3.68 -39.92
N THR A 428 -63.30 -4.28 -38.75
CA THR A 428 -64.38 -4.75 -37.88
C THR A 428 -65.22 -3.57 -37.38
N LEU A 429 -64.58 -2.47 -36.96
CA LEU A 429 -65.29 -1.25 -36.55
C LEU A 429 -66.08 -0.61 -37.69
N THR A 430 -65.52 -0.62 -38.91
CA THR A 430 -66.19 -0.08 -40.10
C THR A 430 -67.40 -0.93 -40.46
N GLY A 431 -67.28 -2.27 -40.42
CA GLY A 431 -68.40 -3.19 -40.64
C GLY A 431 -69.49 -3.03 -39.58
N ILE A 432 -69.12 -2.86 -38.30
CA ILE A 432 -70.07 -2.57 -37.23
C ILE A 432 -70.79 -1.22 -37.48
N GLN A 433 -70.08 -0.19 -37.93
CA GLN A 433 -70.67 1.11 -38.25
C GLN A 433 -71.72 1.02 -39.36
N GLU A 434 -71.45 0.23 -40.41
CA GLU A 434 -72.43 -0.03 -41.48
C GLU A 434 -73.63 -0.84 -40.98
N LEU A 435 -73.40 -1.84 -40.13
CA LEU A 435 -74.46 -2.61 -39.49
C LEU A 435 -75.33 -1.75 -38.57
N CYS A 436 -74.80 -0.72 -37.91
CA CYS A 436 -75.60 0.20 -37.11
C CYS A 436 -76.67 0.91 -37.95
N LEU A 437 -76.39 1.17 -39.23
CA LEU A 437 -77.33 1.82 -40.16
C LEU A 437 -78.27 0.82 -40.83
N THR A 438 -77.77 -0.36 -41.18
CA THR A 438 -78.51 -1.34 -42.01
C THR A 438 -79.20 -2.44 -41.21
N ALA A 439 -78.64 -2.88 -40.09
CA ALA A 439 -79.16 -3.96 -39.26
C ALA A 439 -78.74 -3.80 -37.77
N PRO A 440 -79.39 -2.90 -37.00
CA PRO A 440 -78.97 -2.53 -35.65
C PRO A 440 -78.83 -3.70 -34.67
N HIS A 441 -79.69 -4.72 -34.79
CA HIS A 441 -79.62 -5.92 -33.96
C HIS A 441 -78.36 -6.77 -34.23
N LYS A 442 -77.89 -6.82 -35.50
CA LYS A 442 -76.64 -7.51 -35.86
C LYS A 442 -75.43 -6.71 -35.40
N ALA A 443 -75.49 -5.38 -35.48
CA ALA A 443 -74.44 -4.51 -34.95
C ALA A 443 -74.21 -4.74 -33.45
N HIS A 444 -75.30 -4.85 -32.67
CA HIS A 444 -75.22 -5.15 -31.25
C HIS A 444 -74.49 -6.48 -30.96
N GLN A 445 -74.78 -7.53 -31.73
CA GLN A 445 -74.10 -8.83 -31.60
C GLN A 445 -72.63 -8.77 -32.02
N ALA A 446 -72.31 -8.08 -33.12
CA ALA A 446 -70.94 -7.89 -33.59
C ALA A 446 -70.08 -7.11 -32.58
N ILE A 447 -70.63 -6.09 -31.92
CA ILE A 447 -69.95 -5.39 -30.81
C ILE A 447 -69.63 -6.36 -29.66
N SER A 448 -70.57 -7.24 -29.29
CA SER A 448 -70.33 -8.23 -28.24
C SER A 448 -69.23 -9.22 -28.63
N TRP A 449 -69.22 -9.74 -29.87
CA TRP A 449 -68.16 -10.65 -30.33
C TRP A 449 -66.81 -9.95 -30.44
N PHE A 450 -66.78 -8.70 -30.89
CA PHE A 450 -65.56 -7.91 -30.97
C PHE A 450 -64.97 -7.61 -29.60
N ALA A 451 -65.81 -7.24 -28.62
CA ALA A 451 -65.38 -7.06 -27.23
C ALA A 451 -64.83 -8.36 -26.62
N GLN A 452 -65.46 -9.51 -26.90
CA GLN A 452 -64.96 -10.82 -26.44
C GLN A 452 -63.65 -11.23 -27.12
N PHE A 453 -63.49 -10.94 -28.42
CA PHE A 453 -62.25 -11.16 -29.16
C PHE A 453 -61.11 -10.30 -28.59
N LEU A 454 -61.34 -9.00 -28.40
CA LEU A 454 -60.35 -8.09 -27.80
C LEU A 454 -59.98 -8.52 -26.37
N ARG A 455 -60.96 -8.91 -25.56
CA ARG A 455 -60.71 -9.42 -24.20
C ARG A 455 -59.85 -10.69 -24.23
N GLY A 456 -60.16 -11.63 -25.13
CA GLY A 456 -59.35 -12.85 -25.30
C GLY A 456 -57.89 -12.56 -25.68
N ASN A 457 -57.65 -11.57 -26.54
CA ASN A 457 -56.29 -11.10 -26.84
C ASN A 457 -55.61 -10.43 -25.64
N MET A 458 -56.33 -9.63 -24.85
CA MET A 458 -55.75 -9.02 -23.65
C MET A 458 -55.45 -10.05 -22.54
N ASP A 459 -56.31 -11.04 -22.38
CA ASP A 459 -56.15 -12.13 -21.40
C ASP A 459 -54.95 -13.02 -21.78
N SER A 460 -54.78 -13.34 -23.07
CA SER A 460 -53.62 -14.09 -23.58
C SER A 460 -52.31 -13.31 -23.44
N LEU A 461 -52.35 -11.97 -23.50
CA LEU A 461 -51.20 -11.10 -23.26
C LEU A 461 -50.76 -11.03 -21.78
N SER A 462 -51.67 -11.30 -20.85
CA SER A 462 -51.43 -11.18 -19.40
C SER A 462 -50.96 -12.47 -18.72
N THR A 463 -51.01 -13.61 -19.44
CA THR A 463 -50.76 -14.94 -18.87
C THR A 463 -49.61 -15.63 -19.61
N THR A 464 -48.63 -16.18 -18.87
CA THR A 464 -47.49 -16.92 -19.44
C THR A 464 -47.70 -18.43 -19.49
N GLU A 465 -48.86 -18.90 -19.03
CA GLU A 465 -49.24 -20.30 -18.95
C GLU A 465 -49.89 -20.80 -20.26
N LEU A 466 -49.92 -22.12 -20.45
CA LEU A 466 -50.58 -22.74 -21.59
C LEU A 466 -52.10 -22.47 -21.55
N ILE A 467 -52.66 -22.02 -22.66
CA ILE A 467 -54.10 -21.75 -22.80
C ILE A 467 -54.82 -23.07 -23.10
N PRO A 468 -55.91 -23.41 -22.39
CA PRO A 468 -56.75 -24.57 -22.72
C PRO A 468 -57.30 -24.48 -24.15
N PHE A 469 -57.32 -25.61 -24.85
CA PHE A 469 -57.74 -25.70 -26.25
C PHE A 469 -59.16 -25.14 -26.46
N GLU A 470 -60.08 -25.36 -25.52
CA GLU A 470 -61.45 -24.86 -25.60
C GLU A 470 -61.52 -23.32 -25.61
N LYS A 471 -60.63 -22.65 -24.84
CA LYS A 471 -60.54 -21.18 -24.82
C LYS A 471 -59.99 -20.65 -26.14
N GLU A 472 -58.97 -21.31 -26.69
CA GLU A 472 -58.40 -20.95 -27.99
C GLU A 472 -59.43 -21.13 -29.12
N LEU A 473 -60.17 -22.25 -29.11
CA LEU A 473 -61.24 -22.51 -30.07
C LEU A 473 -62.37 -21.47 -29.98
N GLN A 474 -62.75 -21.06 -28.77
CA GLN A 474 -63.74 -19.99 -28.56
C GLN A 474 -63.24 -18.64 -29.08
N HIS A 475 -61.95 -18.34 -28.88
CA HIS A 475 -61.32 -17.13 -29.39
C HIS A 475 -61.34 -17.08 -30.94
N VAL A 476 -60.95 -18.18 -31.60
CA VAL A 476 -61.03 -18.34 -33.06
C VAL A 476 -62.48 -18.28 -33.56
N SER A 477 -63.44 -18.87 -32.84
CA SER A 477 -64.87 -18.79 -33.20
C SER A 477 -65.39 -17.36 -33.19
N ASN A 478 -65.03 -16.56 -32.19
CA ASN A 478 -65.41 -15.16 -32.11
C ASN A 478 -64.78 -14.33 -33.23
N TYR A 479 -63.52 -14.63 -33.62
CA TYR A 479 -62.88 -14.02 -34.78
C TYR A 479 -63.61 -14.34 -36.09
N LEU A 480 -64.02 -15.60 -36.31
CA LEU A 480 -64.73 -16.00 -37.53
C LEU A 480 -66.13 -15.37 -37.64
N LYS A 481 -66.84 -15.19 -36.51
CA LYS A 481 -68.15 -14.52 -36.46
C LYS A 481 -68.10 -13.03 -36.82
N LEU A 482 -66.92 -12.42 -36.84
CA LEU A 482 -66.73 -11.00 -37.21
C LEU A 482 -66.40 -10.82 -38.70
N ASN A 483 -66.03 -11.90 -39.41
CA ASN A 483 -65.65 -11.88 -40.83
C ASN A 483 -66.79 -12.35 -41.76
N HIS A 484 -68.00 -12.52 -41.24
CA HIS A 484 -69.23 -12.91 -41.94
C HIS A 484 -70.38 -12.04 -41.46
#